data_AF-F4C9I1-F1
#
_entry.id   AF-F4C9I1-F1
#
_cell.length_a   1.000
_cell.length_b   1.000
_cell.length_c   1.000
_cell.angle_alpha   90.00
_cell.angle_beta   90.00
_cell.angle_gamma   90.00
#
_symmetry.space_group_name_H-M   'P 1'
#
loop_
_entity.id
_entity.type
_entity.pdbx_description
1 polymer ?
#
loop_
_entity_poly.entity_id
_entity_poly.type
_entity_poly.pdbx_seq_one_letter_code
_entity_poly.pdbx_strand_id
1 'polypeptide(L)'
;MRSKLTILLTLTLGMAYGQSPFIGSYNGSQREAALELYILPQHHFVFAMSYGAIDRTIVGKWEQKGEKIFFQETKSADRDAFIVYEGVDKELLAESEFVFKNFSQNTGTAFRILPEFHPDSMKLIHLRDENTFSMTNRLSVTPKAHSSFFLSAPNNSVENDVYEFKPATTSNTLYLYYNHETNYDTFQMEAYLKGDSLYMNDGAGERFFAVKGTLNSDYEALLSDATENQRIPLQLEVEGLNGKRIILQRLRPVKQFKCLLHLDENSAYFSDHENGAAPTSPPILH
;
A
#
# COMPACT_ATOMS: atom_id res chain seq x y z
N MET A 1 23.39 31.88 -66.34
CA MET A 1 22.98 31.94 -64.93
C MET A 1 22.89 30.53 -64.39
N ARG A 2 23.66 30.24 -63.35
CA ARG A 2 23.75 28.94 -62.68
C ARG A 2 22.66 28.89 -61.61
N SER A 3 21.83 27.85 -61.60
CA SER A 3 21.12 27.47 -60.37
C SER A 3 21.29 25.98 -60.19
N LYS A 4 22.00 25.62 -59.11
CA LYS A 4 22.33 24.25 -58.73
C LYS A 4 21.10 23.66 -58.04
N LEU A 5 20.61 22.56 -58.57
CA LEU A 5 19.64 21.69 -57.92
C LEU A 5 20.37 20.94 -56.79
N THR A 6 20.24 21.43 -55.56
CA THR A 6 20.70 20.70 -54.37
C THR A 6 19.57 19.76 -53.94
N ILE A 7 19.68 18.49 -54.34
CA ILE A 7 18.87 17.41 -53.77
C ILE A 7 19.43 17.14 -52.37
N LEU A 8 18.74 17.61 -51.34
CA LEU A 8 19.03 17.30 -49.95
C LEU A 8 18.57 15.87 -49.68
N LEU A 9 19.48 14.91 -49.83
CA LEU A 9 19.27 13.51 -49.46
C LEU A 9 19.15 13.44 -47.92
N THR A 10 17.93 13.51 -47.41
CA THR A 10 17.65 13.24 -45.99
C THR A 10 17.73 11.72 -45.80
N LEU A 11 18.94 11.23 -45.54
CA LEU A 11 19.17 9.93 -44.92
C LEU A 11 18.63 10.02 -43.49
N THR A 12 17.32 9.81 -43.32
CA THR A 12 16.81 9.31 -42.05
C THR A 12 17.30 7.88 -41.95
N LEU A 13 18.47 7.71 -41.33
CA LEU A 13 18.83 6.46 -40.68
C LEU A 13 17.67 6.15 -39.72
N GLY A 14 16.75 5.31 -40.17
CA GLY A 14 15.96 4.50 -39.26
C GLY A 14 16.97 3.68 -38.49
N MET A 15 17.40 4.18 -37.33
CA MET A 15 17.77 3.27 -36.26
C MET A 15 16.54 2.41 -36.06
N ALA A 16 16.59 1.19 -36.59
CA ALA A 16 15.87 0.10 -35.99
C ALA A 16 16.34 0.12 -34.53
N TYR A 17 15.58 0.79 -33.66
CA TYR A 17 15.63 0.57 -32.22
C TYR A 17 15.29 -0.91 -32.08
N GLY A 18 16.31 -1.76 -32.15
CA GLY A 18 16.16 -3.17 -31.85
C GLY A 18 15.51 -3.23 -30.48
N GLN A 19 14.37 -3.89 -30.40
CA GLN A 19 13.73 -4.10 -29.11
C GLN A 19 14.79 -4.64 -28.16
N SER A 20 14.93 -3.99 -27.00
CA SER A 20 15.93 -4.36 -26.00
C SER A 20 15.88 -5.88 -25.76
N PRO A 21 17.04 -6.57 -25.68
CA PRO A 21 17.06 -8.02 -25.51
C PRO A 21 16.41 -8.47 -24.19
N PHE A 22 16.20 -7.55 -23.26
CA PHE A 22 15.51 -7.76 -22.00
C PHE A 22 13.98 -7.84 -22.13
N ILE A 23 13.37 -7.33 -23.21
CA ILE A 23 11.91 -7.32 -23.34
C ILE A 23 11.41 -8.77 -23.46
N GLY A 24 10.57 -9.21 -22.52
CA GLY A 24 10.09 -10.58 -22.43
C GLY A 24 9.34 -10.87 -21.13
N SER A 25 8.85 -12.10 -21.02
CA SER A 25 8.32 -12.67 -19.77
C SER A 25 9.38 -13.55 -19.10
N TYR A 26 9.39 -13.59 -17.78
CA TYR A 26 10.39 -14.31 -17.00
C TYR A 26 9.69 -14.98 -15.82
N ASN A 27 9.55 -16.30 -15.88
CA ASN A 27 8.97 -17.08 -14.80
C ASN A 27 10.09 -17.62 -13.91
N GLY A 28 10.27 -16.99 -12.75
CA GLY A 28 11.25 -17.38 -11.73
C GLY A 28 10.65 -18.27 -10.63
N SER A 29 9.46 -18.84 -10.86
CA SER A 29 8.76 -19.61 -9.85
C SER A 29 9.54 -20.85 -9.45
N GLN A 30 9.54 -21.13 -8.16
CA GLN A 30 10.16 -22.27 -7.51
C GLN A 30 9.19 -22.89 -6.51
N ARG A 31 9.54 -24.04 -5.91
CA ARG A 31 8.63 -24.87 -5.10
C ARG A 31 7.86 -24.11 -4.00
N GLU A 32 8.41 -23.01 -3.49
CA GLU A 32 7.84 -22.22 -2.38
C GLU A 32 7.48 -20.79 -2.77
N ALA A 33 7.77 -20.36 -4.00
CA ALA A 33 7.54 -19.01 -4.46
C ALA A 33 7.00 -18.98 -5.90
N ALA A 34 5.87 -18.31 -6.12
CA ALA A 34 5.43 -17.96 -7.47
C ALA A 34 5.98 -16.57 -7.82
N LEU A 35 6.83 -16.49 -8.84
CA LEU A 35 7.52 -15.27 -9.25
C LEU A 35 7.39 -15.08 -10.76
N GLU A 36 6.88 -13.93 -11.17
CA GLU A 36 6.72 -13.60 -12.58
C GLU A 36 7.08 -12.14 -12.86
N LEU A 37 8.05 -11.95 -13.75
CA LEU A 37 8.53 -10.64 -14.17
C LEU A 37 8.24 -10.42 -15.66
N TYR A 38 7.60 -9.30 -15.96
CA TYR A 38 7.37 -8.82 -17.31
C TYR A 38 8.21 -7.57 -17.53
N ILE A 39 9.09 -7.60 -18.55
CA ILE A 39 9.88 -6.45 -18.99
C ILE A 39 9.27 -5.95 -20.30
N LEU A 40 8.68 -4.76 -20.26
CA LEU A 40 7.81 -4.25 -21.33
C LEU A 40 8.55 -3.25 -22.26
N PRO A 41 8.13 -3.13 -23.54
CA PRO A 41 8.76 -2.22 -24.50
C PRO A 41 8.74 -0.73 -24.11
N GLN A 42 7.76 -0.30 -23.32
CA GLN A 42 7.57 1.11 -22.93
C GLN A 42 8.38 1.50 -21.67
N HIS A 43 9.50 0.82 -21.39
CA HIS A 43 10.30 1.04 -20.18
C HIS A 43 9.55 0.82 -18.86
N HIS A 44 8.53 -0.04 -18.88
CA HIS A 44 7.79 -0.46 -17.69
C HIS A 44 8.10 -1.92 -17.35
N PHE A 45 7.98 -2.27 -16.08
CA PHE A 45 7.98 -3.65 -15.65
C PHE A 45 6.80 -3.93 -14.71
N VAL A 46 6.38 -5.19 -14.70
CA VAL A 46 5.46 -5.75 -13.70
C VAL A 46 6.12 -6.95 -13.08
N PHE A 47 6.25 -6.96 -11.76
CA PHE A 47 6.80 -8.08 -11.01
C PHE A 47 5.77 -8.56 -10.00
N ALA A 48 5.18 -9.72 -10.26
CA ALA A 48 4.28 -10.40 -9.35
C ALA A 48 5.05 -11.43 -8.51
N MET A 49 4.83 -11.42 -7.20
CA MET A 49 5.42 -12.36 -6.28
C MET A 49 4.40 -12.86 -5.26
N SER A 50 4.40 -14.18 -5.04
CA SER A 50 3.69 -14.84 -3.95
C SER A 50 4.70 -15.75 -3.24
N TYR A 51 4.96 -15.48 -1.97
CA TYR A 51 5.88 -16.27 -1.14
C TYR A 51 5.41 -16.26 0.32
N GLY A 52 5.12 -17.45 0.86
CA GLY A 52 4.59 -17.59 2.21
C GLY A 52 3.24 -16.88 2.36
N ALA A 53 3.20 -15.82 3.19
CA ALA A 53 2.02 -14.99 3.43
C ALA A 53 2.03 -13.65 2.66
N ILE A 54 3.02 -13.45 1.78
CA ILE A 54 3.20 -12.20 1.04
C ILE A 54 2.74 -12.44 -0.40
N ASP A 55 1.71 -11.71 -0.81
CA ASP A 55 1.29 -11.55 -2.19
C ASP A 55 1.48 -10.07 -2.58
N ARG A 56 2.39 -9.80 -3.53
CA ARG A 56 2.73 -8.43 -3.94
C ARG A 56 2.89 -8.33 -5.44
N THR A 57 2.29 -7.29 -6.01
CA THR A 57 2.52 -6.86 -7.40
C THR A 57 3.26 -5.54 -7.38
N ILE A 58 4.42 -5.49 -8.02
CA ILE A 58 5.27 -4.31 -8.15
C ILE A 58 5.19 -3.83 -9.59
N VAL A 59 4.94 -2.53 -9.76
CA VAL A 59 4.90 -1.87 -11.07
C VAL A 59 5.93 -0.77 -11.04
N GLY A 60 6.69 -0.63 -12.11
CA GLY A 60 7.72 0.38 -12.15
C GLY A 60 8.32 0.60 -13.51
N LYS A 61 9.47 1.26 -13.52
CA LYS A 61 10.22 1.58 -14.72
C LYS A 61 11.54 0.84 -14.75
N TRP A 62 12.04 0.59 -15.95
CA TRP A 62 13.39 0.06 -16.14
C TRP A 62 14.20 0.89 -17.11
N GLU A 63 15.49 1.02 -16.82
CA GLU A 63 16.46 1.74 -17.64
C GLU A 63 17.65 0.85 -17.96
N GLN A 64 18.13 0.90 -19.21
CA GLN A 64 19.33 0.18 -19.61
C GLN A 64 20.58 1.03 -19.40
N LYS A 65 21.59 0.46 -18.73
CA LYS A 65 22.91 1.07 -18.50
C LYS A 65 23.99 0.07 -18.91
N GLY A 66 24.47 0.20 -20.14
CA GLY A 66 25.39 -0.77 -20.74
C GLY A 66 24.72 -2.13 -20.96
N GLU A 67 25.32 -3.19 -20.44
CA GLU A 67 24.83 -4.58 -20.54
C GLU A 67 23.83 -4.95 -19.43
N LYS A 68 23.45 -3.99 -18.60
CA LYS A 68 22.55 -4.18 -17.47
C LYS A 68 21.30 -3.34 -17.60
N ILE A 69 20.25 -3.74 -16.90
CA ILE A 69 19.06 -2.94 -16.66
C ILE A 69 18.88 -2.71 -15.16
N PHE A 70 18.31 -1.56 -14.84
CA PHE A 70 17.95 -1.18 -13.48
C PHE A 70 16.45 -1.00 -13.39
N PHE A 71 15.82 -1.72 -12.46
CA PHE A 71 14.40 -1.61 -12.15
C PHE A 71 14.19 -0.68 -10.97
N GLN A 72 13.17 0.16 -11.08
CA GLN A 72 12.73 1.05 -10.01
C GLN A 72 11.21 1.05 -9.92
N GLU A 73 10.68 0.66 -8.76
CA GLU A 73 9.25 0.75 -8.46
C GLU A 73 8.73 2.18 -8.61
N THR A 74 7.60 2.33 -9.28
CA THR A 74 6.86 3.59 -9.34
C THR A 74 5.83 3.57 -8.22
N LYS A 75 6.17 4.16 -7.07
CA LYS A 75 5.23 4.25 -5.95
C LYS A 75 4.02 5.07 -6.35
N SER A 76 2.82 4.51 -6.11
CA SER A 76 1.58 5.28 -6.18
C SER A 76 1.64 6.46 -5.21
N ALA A 77 1.15 7.62 -5.64
CA ALA A 77 1.05 8.82 -4.79
C ALA A 77 0.13 8.62 -3.57
N ASP A 78 -0.61 7.52 -3.53
CA ASP A 78 -1.66 7.24 -2.56
C ASP A 78 -1.26 6.31 -1.41
N ARG A 79 0.03 6.00 -1.23
CA ARG A 79 0.53 5.14 -0.14
C ARG A 79 0.51 5.84 1.23
N ASP A 80 -0.68 6.19 1.70
CA ASP A 80 -0.90 6.60 3.09
C ASP A 80 -0.74 5.38 4.00
N ALA A 81 -0.10 5.55 5.17
CA ALA A 81 0.05 4.47 6.16
C ALA A 81 -1.32 4.00 6.69
N PHE A 82 -2.31 4.89 6.66
CA PHE A 82 -3.69 4.63 7.03
C PHE A 82 -4.61 4.96 5.86
N ILE A 83 -5.44 4.01 5.48
CA ILE A 83 -6.53 4.22 4.53
C ILE A 83 -7.80 4.33 5.36
N VAL A 84 -8.42 5.50 5.34
CA VAL A 84 -9.66 5.74 6.08
C VAL A 84 -10.81 6.00 5.13
N TYR A 85 -11.95 5.37 5.41
CA TYR A 85 -13.22 5.65 4.77
C TYR A 85 -14.23 6.13 5.80
N GLU A 86 -15.08 7.07 5.43
CA GLU A 86 -16.17 7.56 6.27
C GLU A 86 -17.51 7.48 5.54
N GLY A 87 -18.59 7.39 6.30
CA GLY A 87 -19.94 7.42 5.76
C GLY A 87 -21.01 7.42 6.83
N VAL A 88 -22.24 7.20 6.38
CA VAL A 88 -23.44 7.20 7.22
C VAL A 88 -24.10 5.83 7.18
N ASP A 89 -24.11 5.14 8.31
CA ASP A 89 -25.02 4.02 8.57
C ASP A 89 -26.24 4.56 9.31
N LYS A 90 -27.43 4.42 8.71
CA LYS A 90 -28.68 4.95 9.26
C LYS A 90 -29.15 4.21 10.51
N GLU A 91 -28.60 3.03 10.77
CA GLU A 91 -28.95 2.20 11.92
C GLU A 91 -28.09 2.52 13.15
N LEU A 92 -26.93 3.17 12.95
CA LEU A 92 -26.17 3.73 14.06
C LEU A 92 -26.92 4.95 14.59
N LEU A 93 -27.24 4.92 15.89
CA LEU A 93 -27.95 5.98 16.61
C LEU A 93 -27.05 7.22 16.78
N ALA A 94 -27.19 7.96 17.88
CA ALA A 94 -26.35 9.12 18.22
C ALA A 94 -24.88 8.75 18.54
N GLU A 95 -24.36 7.63 18.03
CA GLU A 95 -23.01 7.12 18.23
C GLU A 95 -22.26 7.08 16.90
N SER A 96 -20.94 7.16 16.97
CA SER A 96 -20.04 6.91 15.85
C SER A 96 -19.29 5.60 16.07
N GLU A 97 -19.18 4.79 15.04
CA GLU A 97 -18.43 3.53 15.05
C GLU A 97 -17.11 3.67 14.29
N PHE A 98 -16.03 3.23 14.93
CA PHE A 98 -14.70 3.10 14.32
C PHE A 98 -14.39 1.61 14.15
N VAL A 99 -14.21 1.18 12.90
CA VAL A 99 -13.95 -0.21 12.51
C VAL A 99 -12.48 -0.32 12.09
N PHE A 100 -11.68 -1.03 12.89
CA PHE A 100 -10.26 -1.24 12.66
C PHE A 100 -10.03 -2.55 11.93
N LYS A 101 -9.40 -2.49 10.75
CA LYS A 101 -9.04 -3.64 9.92
C LYS A 101 -7.53 -3.69 9.66
N ASN A 102 -6.95 -4.88 9.74
CA ASN A 102 -5.53 -5.18 9.52
C ASN A 102 -4.54 -4.48 10.48
N PHE A 103 -5.00 -3.97 11.63
CA PHE A 103 -4.11 -3.34 12.62
C PHE A 103 -3.29 -4.34 13.44
N SER A 104 -3.64 -5.62 13.40
CA SER A 104 -2.93 -6.65 14.17
C SER A 104 -1.51 -6.93 13.70
N GLN A 105 -1.17 -6.48 12.49
CA GLN A 105 0.16 -6.61 11.91
C GLN A 105 1.08 -5.41 12.26
N ASN A 106 0.58 -4.38 12.97
CA ASN A 106 1.40 -3.30 13.53
C ASN A 106 0.89 -2.89 14.92
N THR A 107 1.37 -3.61 15.92
CA THR A 107 1.06 -3.40 17.34
C THR A 107 1.71 -2.14 17.94
N GLY A 108 2.50 -1.38 17.16
CA GLY A 108 2.99 -0.05 17.53
C GLY A 108 2.00 1.08 17.26
N THR A 109 0.86 0.78 16.62
CA THR A 109 -0.11 1.80 16.24
C THR A 109 -0.94 2.28 17.44
N ALA A 110 -1.02 3.60 17.63
CA ALA A 110 -1.92 4.22 18.61
C ALA A 110 -3.01 5.09 17.97
N PHE A 111 -4.14 5.21 18.67
CA PHE A 111 -5.35 5.92 18.25
C PHE A 111 -5.88 6.82 19.36
N ARG A 112 -6.48 7.95 19.00
CA ARG A 112 -7.26 8.77 19.92
C ARG A 112 -8.25 9.69 19.21
N ILE A 113 -9.34 10.05 19.88
CA ILE A 113 -10.30 11.07 19.43
C ILE A 113 -10.20 12.26 20.39
N LEU A 114 -9.80 13.43 19.89
CA LEU A 114 -9.56 14.62 20.70
C LEU A 114 -9.87 15.90 19.90
N PRO A 115 -10.21 17.01 20.57
CA PRO A 115 -10.29 18.32 19.92
C PRO A 115 -8.92 18.84 19.47
N GLU A 116 -7.86 18.51 20.22
CA GLU A 116 -6.47 18.88 19.93
C GLU A 116 -5.53 17.72 20.27
N PHE A 117 -4.43 17.61 19.53
CA PHE A 117 -3.45 16.55 19.71
C PHE A 117 -2.59 16.77 20.97
N HIS A 118 -2.44 15.72 21.78
CA HIS A 118 -1.49 15.69 22.90
C HIS A 118 -0.65 14.40 22.84
N PRO A 119 0.70 14.48 22.85
CA PRO A 119 1.57 13.31 22.71
C PRO A 119 1.32 12.20 23.74
N ASP A 120 1.07 12.59 24.99
CA ASP A 120 0.89 11.66 26.12
C ASP A 120 -0.53 11.06 26.22
N SER A 121 -1.41 11.42 25.29
CA SER A 121 -2.84 11.02 25.33
C SER A 121 -3.18 9.87 24.39
N MET A 122 -2.25 9.51 23.50
CA MET A 122 -2.43 8.44 22.54
C MET A 122 -2.46 7.10 23.26
N LYS A 123 -3.33 6.20 22.80
CA LYS A 123 -3.48 4.86 23.38
C LYS A 123 -3.30 3.81 22.29
N LEU A 124 -2.55 2.75 22.59
CA LEU A 124 -2.32 1.66 21.65
C LEU A 124 -3.64 1.04 21.20
N ILE A 125 -3.72 0.64 19.94
CA ILE A 125 -4.88 -0.12 19.44
C ILE A 125 -4.81 -1.56 19.96
N HIS A 126 -3.62 -2.18 19.86
CA HIS A 126 -3.29 -3.53 20.35
C HIS A 126 -2.02 -3.50 21.20
N LEU A 127 -1.86 -4.44 22.13
CA LEU A 127 -0.61 -4.58 22.87
C LEU A 127 0.51 -5.09 21.95
N ARG A 128 1.76 -4.73 22.26
CA ARG A 128 2.92 -4.99 21.38
C ARG A 128 3.24 -6.46 21.19
N ASP A 129 2.92 -7.27 22.19
CA ASP A 129 3.17 -8.69 22.29
C ASP A 129 1.99 -9.56 21.83
N GLU A 130 0.87 -8.95 21.44
CA GLU A 130 -0.30 -9.67 20.96
C GLU A 130 -0.26 -9.90 19.44
N ASN A 131 -0.20 -11.18 19.04
CA ASN A 131 -0.38 -11.60 17.66
C ASN A 131 -1.86 -11.93 17.40
N THR A 132 -2.68 -10.91 17.16
CA THR A 132 -4.10 -11.13 16.84
C THR A 132 -4.27 -11.49 15.35
N PHE A 133 -4.52 -12.74 15.02
CA PHE A 133 -4.76 -13.12 13.62
C PHE A 133 -6.07 -12.49 13.11
N SER A 134 -5.97 -11.62 12.10
CA SER A 134 -7.07 -11.03 11.32
C SER A 134 -8.36 -10.72 12.10
N MET A 135 -8.27 -9.85 13.12
CA MET A 135 -9.45 -9.38 13.85
C MET A 135 -9.96 -8.06 13.26
N THR A 136 -11.28 -7.99 13.05
CA THR A 136 -11.96 -6.70 12.86
C THR A 136 -12.40 -6.23 14.24
N ASN A 137 -11.86 -5.12 14.70
CA ASN A 137 -12.21 -4.55 16.00
C ASN A 137 -13.11 -3.32 15.80
N ARG A 138 -14.05 -3.13 16.73
CA ARG A 138 -15.06 -2.06 16.66
C ARG A 138 -15.00 -1.25 17.94
N LEU A 139 -15.04 0.07 17.80
CA LEU A 139 -15.09 1.01 18.90
C LEU A 139 -16.26 1.96 18.71
N SER A 140 -17.21 1.91 19.65
CA SER A 140 -18.35 2.84 19.68
C SER A 140 -17.99 4.06 20.52
N VAL A 141 -18.28 5.25 19.99
CA VAL A 141 -17.94 6.51 20.62
C VAL A 141 -19.13 7.45 20.53
N THR A 142 -19.50 8.09 21.63
CA THR A 142 -20.46 9.20 21.58
C THR A 142 -19.75 10.42 20.97
N PRO A 143 -20.16 10.89 19.79
CA PRO A 143 -19.45 11.95 19.08
C PRO A 143 -19.51 13.25 19.90
N LYS A 144 -18.34 13.81 20.20
CA LYS A 144 -18.21 15.18 20.69
C LYS A 144 -18.16 16.10 19.47
N ALA A 145 -18.91 17.20 19.50
CA ALA A 145 -18.86 18.18 18.42
C ALA A 145 -17.39 18.61 18.17
N HIS A 146 -16.98 18.64 16.90
CA HIS A 146 -15.65 19.11 16.46
C HIS A 146 -14.44 18.26 16.87
N SER A 147 -14.60 16.97 17.21
CA SER A 147 -13.45 16.10 17.46
C SER A 147 -12.74 15.67 16.17
N SER A 148 -11.42 15.83 16.13
CA SER A 148 -10.55 15.10 15.21
C SER A 148 -10.28 13.70 15.77
N PHE A 149 -9.86 12.78 14.92
CA PHE A 149 -9.18 11.58 15.39
C PHE A 149 -7.76 11.52 14.85
N PHE A 150 -6.91 10.86 15.62
CA PHE A 150 -5.48 10.77 15.39
C PHE A 150 -5.10 9.30 15.31
N LEU A 151 -4.31 8.97 14.29
CA LEU A 151 -3.64 7.67 14.15
C LEU A 151 -2.14 7.92 14.13
N SER A 152 -1.38 7.00 14.71
CA SER A 152 0.08 7.08 14.71
C SER A 152 0.70 5.79 14.19
N ALA A 153 1.69 5.93 13.31
CA ALA A 153 2.51 4.83 12.84
C ALA A 153 3.94 4.99 13.38
N PRO A 154 4.57 3.96 13.95
CA PRO A 154 5.96 4.04 14.37
C PRO A 154 6.87 4.22 13.16
N ASN A 155 7.69 5.27 13.17
CA ASN A 155 8.75 5.50 12.17
C ASN A 155 10.06 4.84 12.63
N ASN A 156 10.35 4.91 13.93
CA ASN A 156 11.43 4.17 14.57
C ASN A 156 11.06 3.83 16.03
N SER A 157 12.03 3.43 16.85
CA SER A 157 11.79 3.03 18.24
C SER A 157 11.29 4.16 19.16
N VAL A 158 11.36 5.43 18.74
CA VAL A 158 11.01 6.60 19.58
C VAL A 158 10.09 7.59 18.85
N GLU A 159 10.25 7.76 17.54
CA GLU A 159 9.49 8.69 16.72
C GLU A 159 8.33 8.01 15.99
N ASN A 160 7.19 8.69 15.96
CA ASN A 160 5.98 8.27 15.25
C ASN A 160 5.56 9.33 14.25
N ASP A 161 5.05 8.90 13.10
CA ASP A 161 4.26 9.75 12.20
C ASP A 161 2.81 9.76 12.69
N VAL A 162 2.27 10.94 12.96
CA VAL A 162 0.90 11.16 13.42
C VAL A 162 0.07 11.78 12.31
N TYR A 163 -1.13 11.25 12.12
CA TYR A 163 -2.08 11.62 11.08
C TYR A 163 -3.36 12.15 11.74
N GLU A 164 -3.71 13.40 11.44
CA GLU A 164 -4.96 14.01 11.90
C GLU A 164 -6.03 13.83 10.82
N PHE A 165 -7.20 13.35 11.23
CA PHE A 165 -8.37 13.22 10.36
C PHE A 165 -9.56 13.96 10.96
N LYS A 166 -10.36 14.57 10.07
CA LYS A 166 -11.58 15.30 10.42
C LYS A 166 -12.76 14.73 9.65
N PRO A 167 -13.56 13.84 10.26
CA PRO A 167 -14.74 13.31 9.59
C PRO A 167 -15.78 14.42 9.40
N ALA A 168 -16.64 14.26 8.39
CA ALA A 168 -17.82 15.10 8.23
C ALA A 168 -18.72 14.98 9.47
N THR A 169 -19.37 16.07 9.86
CA THR A 169 -20.25 16.09 11.04
C THR A 169 -21.44 15.16 10.96
N THR A 170 -21.78 14.70 9.74
CA THR A 170 -22.84 13.73 9.48
C THR A 170 -22.36 12.29 9.48
N SER A 171 -21.05 12.05 9.41
CA SER A 171 -20.48 10.72 9.37
C SER A 171 -20.56 10.07 10.74
N ASN A 172 -21.04 8.83 10.78
CA ASN A 172 -21.14 8.03 12.01
C ASN A 172 -20.50 6.66 11.86
N THR A 173 -19.90 6.36 10.71
CA THR A 173 -19.19 5.10 10.45
C THR A 173 -17.83 5.43 9.85
N LEU A 174 -16.77 4.91 10.45
CA LEU A 174 -15.40 5.04 9.96
C LEU A 174 -14.76 3.66 9.83
N TYR A 175 -14.21 3.37 8.66
CA TYR A 175 -13.42 2.17 8.41
C TYR A 175 -11.97 2.56 8.24
N LEU A 176 -11.13 2.03 9.12
CA LEU A 176 -9.72 2.32 9.18
C LEU A 176 -8.99 1.04 8.76
N TYR A 177 -8.08 1.18 7.81
CA TYR A 177 -7.20 0.11 7.37
C TYR A 177 -5.76 0.56 7.56
N TYR A 178 -4.94 -0.31 8.13
CA TYR A 178 -3.50 -0.09 8.13
C TYR A 178 -2.89 -0.65 6.84
N ASN A 179 -2.03 0.14 6.20
CA ASN A 179 -1.45 -0.14 4.90
C ASN A 179 0.01 -0.63 5.02
N HIS A 180 0.19 -1.94 5.09
CA HIS A 180 1.50 -2.60 5.20
C HIS A 180 2.45 -2.29 4.06
N GLU A 181 1.94 -1.90 2.89
CA GLU A 181 2.78 -1.52 1.76
C GLU A 181 3.67 -0.30 2.05
N THR A 182 3.35 0.48 3.08
CA THR A 182 4.19 1.60 3.52
C THR A 182 5.42 1.17 4.31
N ASN A 183 5.45 -0.06 4.84
CA ASN A 183 6.57 -0.58 5.62
C ASN A 183 7.70 -1.14 4.75
N TYR A 184 7.43 -1.39 3.47
CA TYR A 184 8.43 -1.90 2.56
C TYR A 184 9.19 -0.77 1.89
N ASP A 185 10.52 -0.93 1.83
CA ASP A 185 11.38 -0.09 1.03
C ASP A 185 10.96 -0.11 -0.45
N THR A 186 11.28 0.99 -1.13
CA THR A 186 11.07 1.08 -2.58
C THR A 186 11.87 -0.02 -3.26
N PHE A 187 11.20 -0.84 -4.06
CA PHE A 187 11.87 -1.91 -4.78
C PHE A 187 12.84 -1.34 -5.84
N GLN A 188 14.08 -1.77 -5.74
CA GLN A 188 15.16 -1.50 -6.69
C GLN A 188 15.94 -2.78 -6.94
N MET A 189 16.32 -3.00 -8.19
CA MET A 189 16.94 -4.26 -8.60
C MET A 189 17.78 -4.04 -9.85
N GLU A 190 18.94 -4.66 -9.92
CA GLU A 190 19.75 -4.71 -11.14
C GLU A 190 19.58 -6.08 -11.81
N ALA A 191 19.54 -6.14 -13.13
CA ALA A 191 19.58 -7.40 -13.87
C ALA A 191 20.42 -7.32 -15.14
N TYR A 192 20.84 -8.48 -15.62
CA TYR A 192 21.61 -8.62 -16.85
C TYR A 192 21.35 -9.98 -17.50
N LEU A 193 21.75 -10.14 -18.76
CA LEU A 193 21.52 -11.36 -19.54
C LEU A 193 22.81 -12.14 -19.78
N LYS A 194 22.74 -13.48 -19.68
CA LYS A 194 23.71 -14.41 -20.27
C LYS A 194 22.97 -15.29 -21.28
N GLY A 195 23.05 -14.93 -22.56
CA GLY A 195 22.14 -15.48 -23.57
C GLY A 195 20.69 -15.07 -23.25
N ASP A 196 19.77 -16.02 -23.22
CA ASP A 196 18.38 -15.78 -22.83
C ASP A 196 18.12 -15.89 -21.32
N SER A 197 19.15 -16.18 -20.52
CA SER A 197 19.01 -16.31 -19.07
C SER A 197 19.15 -14.96 -18.38
N LEU A 198 18.14 -14.56 -17.61
CA LEU A 198 18.13 -13.37 -16.77
C LEU A 198 18.76 -13.68 -15.41
N TYR A 199 19.70 -12.85 -15.02
CA TYR A 199 20.31 -12.85 -13.70
C TYR A 199 19.96 -11.56 -13.00
N MET A 200 19.53 -11.67 -11.74
CA MET A 200 19.13 -10.55 -10.90
C MET A 200 20.14 -10.37 -9.76
N ASN A 201 20.34 -9.12 -9.36
CA ASN A 201 21.20 -8.74 -8.24
C ASN A 201 20.41 -7.81 -7.32
N ASP A 202 20.11 -8.33 -6.13
CA ASP A 202 19.37 -7.67 -5.04
C ASP A 202 20.31 -7.08 -3.97
N GLY A 203 21.61 -7.01 -4.25
CA GLY A 203 22.64 -6.58 -3.31
C GLY A 203 23.22 -7.70 -2.44
N ALA A 204 22.56 -8.86 -2.35
CA ALA A 204 23.12 -10.06 -1.69
C ALA A 204 23.99 -10.90 -2.63
N GLY A 205 23.99 -10.58 -3.92
CA GLY A 205 24.80 -11.22 -4.95
C GLY A 205 23.98 -11.54 -6.20
N GLU A 206 24.67 -12.01 -7.22
CA GLU A 206 24.02 -12.44 -8.46
C GLU A 206 23.29 -13.78 -8.28
N ARG A 207 22.06 -13.86 -8.78
CA ARG A 207 21.28 -15.10 -8.84
C ARG A 207 20.62 -15.27 -10.20
N PHE A 208 20.63 -16.49 -10.69
CA PHE A 208 19.79 -16.86 -11.82
C PHE A 208 18.33 -16.66 -11.43
N PHE A 209 17.55 -16.00 -12.31
CA PHE A 209 16.12 -15.80 -12.10
C PHE A 209 15.30 -16.70 -13.01
N ALA A 210 15.41 -16.51 -14.33
CA ALA A 210 14.60 -17.25 -15.30
C ALA A 210 15.22 -17.21 -16.70
N VAL A 211 14.75 -18.09 -17.58
CA VAL A 211 14.99 -17.99 -19.02
C VAL A 211 13.90 -17.12 -19.65
N LYS A 212 14.28 -16.28 -20.61
CA LYS A 212 13.38 -15.41 -21.36
C LYS A 212 12.29 -16.20 -22.09
N GLY A 213 11.05 -15.86 -21.77
CA GLY A 213 9.85 -16.29 -22.46
C GLY A 213 9.32 -15.20 -23.41
N THR A 214 8.35 -15.60 -24.24
CA THR A 214 7.63 -14.67 -25.12
C THR A 214 6.69 -13.79 -24.30
N LEU A 215 6.70 -12.50 -24.58
CA LEU A 215 5.73 -11.57 -24.00
C LEU A 215 4.35 -11.82 -24.62
N ASN A 216 3.32 -11.94 -23.79
CA ASN A 216 1.95 -12.09 -24.28
C ASN A 216 1.52 -10.83 -25.05
N SER A 217 0.73 -10.98 -26.11
CA SER A 217 0.28 -9.86 -26.96
C SER A 217 -0.62 -8.85 -26.25
N ASP A 218 -1.20 -9.22 -25.11
CA ASP A 218 -2.10 -8.42 -24.27
C ASP A 218 -1.39 -7.71 -23.10
N TYR A 219 -0.05 -7.61 -23.12
CA TYR A 219 0.73 -7.07 -22.00
C TYR A 219 0.33 -5.64 -21.58
N GLU A 220 -0.28 -4.85 -22.47
CA GLU A 220 -0.79 -3.51 -22.14
C GLU A 220 -1.98 -3.57 -21.18
N ALA A 221 -2.87 -4.57 -21.35
CA ALA A 221 -3.97 -4.81 -20.42
C ALA A 221 -3.42 -5.29 -19.07
N LEU A 222 -2.43 -6.18 -19.06
CA LEU A 222 -1.75 -6.62 -17.84
C LEU A 222 -1.12 -5.44 -17.08
N LEU A 223 -0.44 -4.52 -17.77
CA LEU A 223 0.13 -3.32 -17.15
C LEU A 223 -0.98 -2.42 -16.58
N SER A 224 -2.06 -2.22 -17.33
CA SER A 224 -3.20 -1.42 -16.90
C SER A 224 -3.85 -2.00 -15.64
N ASP A 225 -4.14 -3.31 -15.65
CA ASP A 225 -4.75 -4.01 -14.52
C ASP A 225 -3.83 -4.01 -13.30
N ALA A 226 -2.53 -4.27 -13.49
CA ALA A 226 -1.54 -4.21 -12.41
C ALA A 226 -1.45 -2.79 -11.81
N THR A 227 -1.51 -1.76 -12.64
CA THR A 227 -1.48 -0.36 -12.19
C THR A 227 -2.76 0.03 -11.46
N GLU A 228 -3.93 -0.38 -11.96
CA GLU A 228 -5.21 -0.09 -11.33
C GLU A 228 -5.37 -0.83 -9.99
N ASN A 229 -4.93 -2.08 -9.92
CA ASN A 229 -4.95 -2.87 -8.69
C ASN A 229 -4.04 -2.31 -7.58
N GLN A 230 -3.08 -1.44 -7.91
CA GLN A 230 -2.27 -0.72 -6.93
C GLN A 230 -2.94 0.56 -6.40
N ARG A 231 -4.06 1.00 -6.98
CA ARG A 231 -4.78 2.19 -6.53
C ARG A 231 -5.66 1.86 -5.35
N ILE A 232 -5.66 2.76 -4.36
CA ILE A 232 -6.59 2.70 -3.25
C ILE A 232 -7.90 3.36 -3.70
N PRO A 233 -9.03 2.63 -3.71
CA PRO A 233 -10.26 3.14 -4.28
C PRO A 233 -10.78 4.35 -3.51
N LEU A 234 -11.40 5.29 -4.20
CA LEU A 234 -11.98 6.49 -3.57
C LEU A 234 -13.25 6.17 -2.78
N GLN A 235 -13.87 5.04 -3.06
CA GLN A 235 -15.09 4.58 -2.40
C GLN A 235 -14.93 3.13 -1.98
N LEU A 236 -15.59 2.77 -0.89
CA LEU A 236 -15.65 1.42 -0.39
C LEU A 236 -17.11 1.07 -0.13
N GLU A 237 -17.57 -0.02 -0.73
CA GLU A 237 -18.88 -0.60 -0.41
C GLU A 237 -18.70 -1.64 0.70
N VAL A 238 -19.41 -1.46 1.80
CA VAL A 238 -19.41 -2.41 2.92
C VAL A 238 -20.84 -2.76 3.33
N GLU A 239 -20.98 -3.84 4.08
CA GLU A 239 -22.24 -4.22 4.70
C GLU A 239 -22.39 -3.50 6.05
N GLY A 240 -23.48 -2.74 6.20
CA GLY A 240 -23.87 -2.07 7.43
C GLY A 240 -24.54 -3.03 8.43
N LEU A 241 -24.92 -2.53 9.60
CA LEU A 241 -25.40 -3.38 10.72
C LEU A 241 -26.69 -4.15 10.42
N ASN A 242 -27.54 -3.65 9.51
CA ASN A 242 -28.78 -4.31 9.08
C ASN A 242 -28.61 -5.22 7.85
N GLY A 243 -27.36 -5.49 7.43
CA GLY A 243 -27.06 -6.26 6.22
C GLY A 243 -27.24 -5.48 4.91
N LYS A 244 -27.56 -4.18 4.96
CA LYS A 244 -27.64 -3.33 3.76
C LYS A 244 -26.28 -2.77 3.40
N ARG A 245 -26.08 -2.57 2.09
CA ARG A 245 -24.89 -1.94 1.55
C ARG A 245 -24.85 -0.46 1.90
N ILE A 246 -23.72 -0.02 2.41
CA ILE A 246 -23.38 1.39 2.62
C ILE A 246 -22.15 1.74 1.77
N ILE A 247 -22.15 2.94 1.21
CA ILE A 247 -21.04 3.45 0.41
C ILE A 247 -20.27 4.44 1.28
N LEU A 248 -19.00 4.15 1.52
CA LEU A 248 -18.08 5.00 2.26
C LEU A 248 -17.17 5.76 1.30
N GLN A 249 -16.81 6.99 1.64
CA GLN A 249 -15.88 7.83 0.88
C GLN A 249 -14.52 7.85 1.55
N ARG A 250 -13.44 7.86 0.76
CA ARG A 250 -12.08 7.95 1.28
C ARG A 250 -11.85 9.30 1.93
N LEU A 251 -11.44 9.27 3.20
CA LEU A 251 -11.03 10.43 3.98
C LEU A 251 -9.51 10.51 4.01
N ARG A 252 -8.96 11.65 3.60
CA ARG A 252 -7.52 11.92 3.65
C ARG A 252 -7.14 12.60 4.97
N PRO A 253 -5.90 12.41 5.47
CA PRO A 253 -5.44 13.16 6.61
C PRO A 253 -5.38 14.66 6.29
N VAL A 254 -5.84 15.50 7.21
CA VAL A 254 -5.74 16.97 7.08
C VAL A 254 -4.36 17.46 7.47
N LYS A 255 -3.64 16.70 8.30
CA LYS A 255 -2.24 16.95 8.68
C LYS A 255 -1.50 15.64 8.89
N GLN A 256 -0.20 15.68 8.61
CA GLN A 256 0.77 14.65 8.99
C GLN A 256 1.96 15.35 9.64
N PHE A 257 2.44 14.84 10.77
CA PHE A 257 3.60 15.38 11.47
C PHE A 257 4.30 14.32 12.32
N LYS A 258 5.59 14.53 12.57
CA LYS A 258 6.41 13.66 13.44
C LYS A 258 6.27 14.04 14.90
N CYS A 259 6.22 13.05 15.77
CA CYS A 259 6.11 13.26 17.22
C CYS A 259 6.81 12.14 18.01
N LEU A 260 7.38 12.48 19.15
CA LEU A 260 7.78 11.50 20.17
C LEU A 260 6.56 11.21 21.04
N LEU A 261 6.04 9.99 20.96
CA LEU A 261 4.89 9.56 21.76
C LEU A 261 5.37 8.85 23.03
N HIS A 262 4.73 9.13 24.16
CA HIS A 262 4.88 8.35 25.37
C HIS A 262 3.69 7.41 25.51
N LEU A 263 3.81 6.23 24.90
CA LEU A 263 2.75 5.21 24.93
C LEU A 263 2.94 4.31 26.15
N ASP A 264 1.87 4.13 26.93
CA ASP A 264 1.83 3.09 27.96
C ASP A 264 1.72 1.72 27.29
N GLU A 265 2.81 0.95 27.35
CA GLU A 265 2.94 -0.35 26.70
C GLU A 265 1.98 -1.40 27.27
N ASN A 266 1.38 -1.16 28.43
CA ASN A 266 0.42 -2.07 29.07
C ASN A 266 -1.05 -1.66 28.84
N SER A 267 -1.29 -0.65 27.99
CA SER A 267 -2.62 -0.06 27.82
C SER A 267 -3.01 0.02 26.35
N ALA A 268 -3.90 -0.89 25.93
CA ALA A 268 -4.48 -0.93 24.59
C ALA A 268 -6.02 -0.88 24.62
N TYR A 269 -6.62 -0.53 23.47
CA TYR A 269 -8.09 -0.59 23.31
C TYR A 269 -8.61 -2.01 23.23
N PHE A 270 -7.84 -2.90 22.62
CA PHE A 270 -8.19 -4.30 22.44
C PHE A 270 -7.04 -5.15 22.99
N SER A 271 -7.36 -6.10 23.88
CA SER A 271 -6.42 -7.08 24.41
C SER A 271 -7.06 -8.47 24.49
N ASP A 272 -6.25 -9.52 24.27
CA ASP A 272 -6.67 -10.92 24.31
C ASP A 272 -7.09 -11.35 25.73
N HIS A 273 -6.61 -10.65 26.76
CA HIS A 273 -6.97 -10.90 28.15
C HIS A 273 -8.42 -10.54 28.50
N GLU A 274 -9.11 -9.75 27.66
CA GLU A 274 -10.54 -9.45 27.84
C GLU A 274 -11.48 -10.42 27.08
N ASN A 275 -10.96 -11.24 26.16
CA ASN A 275 -11.74 -12.12 25.28
C ASN A 275 -12.12 -13.50 25.89
N GLY A 276 -11.97 -13.68 27.20
CA GLY A 276 -12.49 -14.86 27.93
C GLY A 276 -14.02 -14.90 28.04
N ALA A 277 -14.71 -13.82 27.67
CA ALA A 277 -16.15 -13.78 27.45
C ALA A 277 -16.41 -13.02 26.15
N ALA A 278 -17.29 -13.53 25.29
CA ALA A 278 -17.72 -12.80 24.10
C ALA A 278 -18.19 -11.39 24.52
N PRO A 279 -17.64 -10.30 23.94
CA PRO A 279 -18.05 -8.97 24.32
C PRO A 279 -19.48 -8.75 23.83
N THR A 280 -20.44 -8.76 24.76
CA THR A 280 -21.84 -8.42 24.48
C THR A 280 -22.05 -6.92 24.28
N SER A 281 -21.00 -6.09 24.43
CA SER A 281 -21.04 -4.66 24.15
C SER A 281 -19.62 -4.12 23.89
N PRO A 282 -19.45 -3.23 22.88
CA PRO A 282 -18.18 -2.56 22.64
C PRO A 282 -17.80 -1.63 23.81
N PRO A 283 -16.51 -1.41 24.08
CA PRO A 283 -16.06 -0.47 25.10
C PRO A 283 -16.51 0.96 24.75
N ILE A 284 -17.21 1.60 25.69
CA ILE A 284 -17.73 2.97 25.54
C ILE A 284 -16.65 3.95 26.02
N LEU A 285 -16.19 4.86 25.14
CA LEU A 285 -15.43 6.03 25.58
C LEU A 285 -16.38 7.17 25.97
N HIS A 286 -16.17 7.72 27.17
CA HIS A 286 -16.81 8.95 27.65
C HIS A 286 -16.05 10.22 27.23
#